data_AF-A0A2X2K0C2-F1
#
_entry.id   AF-A0A2X2K0C2-F1
#
_cell.length_a   1.000
_cell.length_b   1.000
_cell.length_c   1.000
_cell.angle_alpha   90.00
_cell.angle_beta   90.00
_cell.angle_gamma   90.00
#
_symmetry.space_group_name_H-M   'P 1'
#
loop_
_entity.id
_entity.type
_entity.pdbx_description
1 polymer ?
#
loop_
_entity_poly.entity_id
_entity_poly.type
_entity_poly.pdbx_seq_one_letter_code
_entity_poly.pdbx_strand_id
1 'polypeptide(L)'
;METTTTTSYIESTSGVAVGARTGFASIVTGCCFLLALFFSPLIAVVTSAVTTPALVVVGVLMAANFAEINWKSFEVAVPAFITIIMMPLSYSIATGIACGFIFYPITMLISKKHKEVHPIMYVLMVLFILYFIFVHG
;
A
#
# COMPACT_ATOMS: atom_id res chain seq x y z
N MET A 1 -10.24 -7.94 4.93
CA MET A 1 -9.85 -7.60 3.54
C MET A 1 -9.51 -6.13 3.57
N GLU A 2 -8.31 -5.81 4.03
CA GLU A 2 -7.88 -4.41 4.15
C GLU A 2 -7.41 -3.97 2.78
N THR A 3 -8.19 -3.10 2.14
CA THR A 3 -7.91 -2.55 0.81
C THR A 3 -6.69 -1.65 0.93
N THR A 4 -5.49 -2.18 0.67
CA THR A 4 -4.34 -1.29 0.50
C THR A 4 -4.60 -0.46 -0.76
N THR A 5 -4.37 0.84 -0.69
CA THR A 5 -4.54 1.77 -1.83
C THR A 5 -3.78 1.28 -3.07
N THR A 6 -2.66 0.58 -2.87
CA THR A 6 -1.87 -0.07 -3.92
C THR A 6 -2.63 -1.20 -4.61
N THR A 7 -3.33 -2.07 -3.87
CA THR A 7 -4.11 -3.17 -4.46
C THR A 7 -5.31 -2.64 -5.25
N SER A 8 -6.06 -1.68 -4.72
CA SER A 8 -7.20 -1.08 -5.45
C SER A 8 -6.75 -0.30 -6.67
N TYR A 9 -5.55 0.31 -6.65
CA TYR A 9 -4.95 0.94 -7.84
C TYR A 9 -4.62 -0.10 -8.91
N ILE A 10 -3.95 -1.20 -8.56
CA ILE A 10 -3.60 -2.27 -9.52
C ILE A 10 -4.87 -2.94 -10.08
N GLU A 11 -5.87 -3.22 -9.23
CA GLU A 11 -7.16 -3.79 -9.67
C GLU A 11 -7.92 -2.84 -10.60
N SER A 12 -7.95 -1.54 -10.29
CA SER A 12 -8.59 -0.53 -11.15
C SER A 12 -7.86 -0.39 -12.49
N THR A 13 -6.52 -0.39 -12.49
CA THR A 13 -5.71 -0.28 -13.71
C THR A 13 -5.85 -1.52 -14.60
N SER A 14 -5.94 -2.71 -13.99
CA SER A 14 -6.18 -3.98 -14.70
C SER A 14 -7.57 -4.02 -15.35
N GLY A 15 -8.60 -3.50 -14.65
CA GLY A 15 -9.96 -3.39 -15.20
C GLY A 15 -10.02 -2.47 -16.43
N VAL A 16 -9.35 -1.31 -16.36
CA VAL A 16 -9.28 -0.37 -17.48
C VAL A 16 -8.50 -0.96 -18.67
N ALA A 17 -7.46 -1.75 -18.41
CA ALA A 17 -6.65 -2.42 -19.44
C ALA A 17 -7.44 -3.48 -20.24
N VAL A 18 -8.41 -4.16 -19.61
CA VAL A 18 -9.29 -5.15 -20.27
C VAL A 18 -10.52 -4.50 -20.93
N GLY A 19 -10.62 -3.17 -20.92
CA GLY A 19 -11.69 -2.44 -21.60
C GLY A 19 -12.90 -2.10 -20.72
N ALA A 20 -12.79 -2.21 -19.40
CA ALA A 20 -13.79 -1.66 -18.47
C ALA A 20 -13.71 -0.12 -18.45
N ARG A 21 -14.05 0.53 -19.56
CA ARG A 21 -14.26 1.99 -19.65
C ARG A 21 -15.67 2.41 -19.23
N THR A 22 -16.62 1.48 -19.23
CA THR A 22 -18.01 1.73 -18.86
C THR A 22 -18.33 1.09 -17.50
N GLY A 23 -19.03 1.81 -16.63
CA GLY A 23 -19.46 1.31 -15.31
C GLY A 23 -20.43 0.11 -15.37
N PHE A 24 -20.80 -0.34 -16.57
CA PHE A 24 -21.62 -1.52 -16.80
C PHE A 24 -20.95 -2.80 -16.29
N ALA A 25 -19.63 -2.92 -16.44
CA ALA A 25 -18.86 -4.04 -15.87
C ALA A 25 -18.96 -4.06 -14.35
N SER A 26 -18.89 -2.90 -13.69
CA SER A 26 -19.04 -2.79 -12.24
C SER A 26 -20.44 -3.19 -11.76
N ILE A 27 -21.49 -2.87 -12.53
CA ILE A 27 -22.88 -3.25 -12.22
C ILE A 27 -23.07 -4.77 -12.33
N VAL A 28 -22.57 -5.39 -13.41
CA VAL A 28 -22.64 -6.85 -13.60
C VAL A 28 -21.86 -7.58 -12.51
N THR A 29 -20.65 -7.13 -12.19
CA THR A 29 -19.84 -7.69 -11.09
C THR A 29 -20.55 -7.53 -9.74
N GLY A 30 -21.14 -6.38 -9.46
CA GLY A 30 -21.92 -6.14 -8.24
C GLY A 30 -23.15 -7.04 -8.13
N CYS A 31 -23.87 -7.27 -9.23
CA CYS A 31 -25.00 -8.19 -9.28
C CYS A 31 -24.56 -9.65 -9.06
N CYS A 32 -23.43 -10.05 -9.67
CA CYS A 32 -22.86 -11.37 -9.46
C CYS A 32 -22.35 -11.55 -8.01
N PHE A 33 -21.85 -10.50 -7.37
CA PHE A 33 -21.46 -10.51 -5.95
C PHE A 33 -22.66 -10.66 -5.02
N LEU A 34 -23.79 -10.00 -5.33
CA LEU A 34 -25.06 -10.17 -4.61
C LEU A 34 -25.58 -11.62 -4.71
N LEU A 35 -25.49 -12.23 -5.88
CA LEU A 35 -25.84 -13.65 -6.05
C LEU A 35 -24.84 -14.56 -5.31
N ALA A 36 -23.55 -14.23 -5.31
CA ALA A 36 -22.52 -14.99 -4.59
C ALA A 36 -22.73 -14.99 -3.07
N LEU A 37 -23.31 -13.93 -2.48
CA LEU A 37 -23.63 -13.88 -1.05
C LEU A 37 -24.61 -14.99 -0.62
N PHE A 38 -25.56 -15.37 -1.47
CA PHE A 38 -26.47 -16.49 -1.21
C PHE A 38 -25.75 -17.85 -1.15
N PHE A 39 -24.66 -17.99 -1.92
CA PHE A 39 -23.81 -19.19 -1.94
C PHE A 39 -22.59 -19.09 -1.01
N SER A 40 -22.45 -17.99 -0.26
CA SER A 40 -21.35 -17.74 0.68
C SER A 40 -20.99 -18.93 1.59
N PRO A 41 -21.96 -19.63 2.24
CA PRO A 41 -21.61 -20.75 3.13
C PRO A 41 -21.03 -21.96 2.38
N LEU A 42 -21.35 -22.15 1.10
CA LEU A 42 -20.79 -23.23 0.28
C LEU A 42 -19.37 -22.90 -0.19
N ILE A 43 -19.11 -21.62 -0.48
CA ILE A 43 -17.82 -21.14 -0.97
C ILE A 43 -16.77 -21.17 0.16
N ALA A 44 -17.16 -20.91 1.41
CA ALA A 44 -16.28 -20.88 2.59
C ALA A 44 -15.48 -22.19 2.81
N VAL A 45 -16.03 -23.34 2.42
CA VAL A 45 -15.41 -24.66 2.60
C VAL A 45 -14.24 -24.90 1.63
N VAL A 46 -14.33 -24.34 0.42
CA VAL A 46 -13.31 -24.51 -0.63
C VAL A 46 -12.32 -23.34 -0.66
N THR A 47 -12.72 -22.17 -0.17
CA THR A 47 -11.92 -20.94 -0.31
C THR A 47 -10.58 -21.04 0.41
N SER A 48 -10.50 -21.63 1.59
CA SER A 48 -9.26 -21.66 2.40
C SER A 48 -8.07 -22.31 1.66
N ALA A 49 -8.33 -23.37 0.90
CA ALA A 49 -7.30 -24.08 0.12
C ALA A 49 -6.86 -23.28 -1.12
N VAL A 50 -7.74 -22.45 -1.69
CA VAL A 50 -7.51 -21.71 -2.94
C VAL A 50 -6.97 -20.29 -2.66
N THR A 51 -7.35 -19.66 -1.56
CA THR A 51 -6.92 -18.30 -1.22
C THR A 51 -5.43 -18.23 -0.88
N THR A 52 -4.88 -19.26 -0.24
CA THR A 52 -3.48 -19.29 0.18
C THR A 52 -2.50 -19.15 -1.00
N PRO A 53 -2.55 -20.00 -2.05
CA PRO A 53 -1.67 -19.83 -3.20
C PRO A 53 -1.94 -18.54 -3.97
N ALA A 54 -3.19 -18.08 -4.04
CA ALA A 54 -3.51 -16.80 -4.66
C ALA A 54 -2.85 -15.61 -3.92
N LEU A 55 -2.88 -15.61 -2.58
CA LEU A 55 -2.23 -14.57 -1.77
C LEU A 55 -0.71 -14.57 -1.93
N VAL A 56 -0.08 -15.72 -2.10
CA VAL A 56 1.36 -15.81 -2.38
C VAL A 56 1.69 -15.17 -3.73
N VAL A 57 0.95 -15.50 -4.78
CA VAL A 57 1.16 -14.92 -6.11
C VAL A 57 0.95 -13.40 -6.09
N VAL A 58 -0.11 -12.93 -5.45
CA VAL A 58 -0.36 -11.49 -5.29
C VAL A 58 0.77 -10.82 -4.51
N GLY A 59 1.26 -11.42 -3.43
CA GLY A 59 2.39 -10.89 -2.66
C GLY A 59 3.67 -10.77 -3.50
N VAL A 60 3.96 -11.76 -4.33
CA VAL A 60 5.11 -11.73 -5.27
C VAL A 60 4.95 -10.61 -6.30
N LEU A 61 3.76 -10.43 -6.85
CA LEU A 61 3.46 -9.33 -7.78
C LEU A 61 3.59 -7.96 -7.10
N MET A 62 3.18 -7.85 -5.83
CA MET A 62 3.34 -6.61 -5.07
C MET A 62 4.81 -6.30 -4.77
N ALA A 63 5.63 -7.32 -4.46
CA ALA A 63 7.06 -7.17 -4.24
C ALA A 63 7.81 -6.67 -5.49
N ALA A 64 7.29 -6.93 -6.70
CA ALA A 64 7.87 -6.41 -7.94
C ALA A 64 7.87 -4.87 -7.99
N ASN A 65 6.94 -4.19 -7.31
CA ASN A 65 6.91 -2.72 -7.23
C ASN A 65 8.16 -2.15 -6.52
N PHE A 66 8.85 -2.94 -5.68
CA PHE A 66 10.10 -2.50 -5.07
C PHE A 66 11.20 -2.26 -6.11
N ALA A 67 11.12 -2.88 -7.29
CA ALA A 67 12.07 -2.65 -8.38
C ALA A 67 11.90 -1.26 -9.03
N GLU A 68 10.72 -0.65 -8.94
CA GLU A 68 10.46 0.71 -9.47
C GLU A 68 11.04 1.82 -8.58
N ILE A 69 11.46 1.48 -7.36
CA ILE A 69 12.07 2.44 -6.43
C ILE A 69 13.44 2.85 -6.96
N ASN A 70 13.73 4.15 -6.97
CA ASN A 70 15.05 4.66 -7.36
C ASN A 70 16.08 4.44 -6.24
N TRP A 71 16.65 3.24 -6.21
CA TRP A 71 17.67 2.83 -5.24
C TRP A 71 19.00 3.57 -5.36
N LYS A 72 19.25 4.28 -6.48
CA LYS A 72 20.48 5.07 -6.67
C LYS A 72 20.44 6.41 -5.93
N SER A 73 19.25 6.94 -5.69
CA SER A 73 19.07 8.20 -4.96
C SER A 73 18.95 7.93 -3.46
N PHE A 74 19.98 8.29 -2.70
CA PHE A 74 20.05 8.04 -1.25
C PHE A 74 18.85 8.61 -0.47
N GLU A 75 18.40 9.78 -0.88
CA GLU A 75 17.22 10.51 -0.39
C GLU A 75 15.88 9.78 -0.57
N VAL A 76 15.81 8.78 -1.45
CA VAL A 76 14.62 7.92 -1.63
C VAL A 76 14.90 6.51 -1.12
N ALA A 77 16.10 5.98 -1.35
CA ALA A 77 16.48 4.64 -0.97
C ALA A 77 16.43 4.41 0.55
N VAL A 78 16.92 5.37 1.35
CA VAL A 78 16.93 5.27 2.81
C VAL A 78 15.52 5.23 3.41
N PRO A 79 14.62 6.20 3.14
CA PRO A 79 13.26 6.14 3.69
C PRO A 79 12.47 4.94 3.19
N ALA A 80 12.65 4.54 1.92
CA ALA A 80 12.01 3.33 1.38
C ALA A 80 12.46 2.07 2.12
N PHE A 81 13.77 1.90 2.36
CA PHE A 81 14.32 0.78 3.09
C PHE A 81 13.81 0.71 4.54
N ILE A 82 13.81 1.85 5.24
CA ILE A 82 13.29 1.94 6.61
C ILE A 82 11.81 1.55 6.66
N THR A 83 11.02 2.01 5.70
CA THR A 83 9.59 1.68 5.59
C THR A 83 9.39 0.17 5.46
N ILE A 84 10.12 -0.48 4.54
CA ILE A 84 9.99 -1.91 4.25
C ILE A 84 10.35 -2.76 5.47
N ILE A 85 11.35 -2.36 6.25
CA ILE A 85 11.75 -3.08 7.47
C ILE A 85 10.84 -2.78 8.66
N MET A 86 10.38 -1.53 8.81
CA MET A 86 9.55 -1.17 9.96
C MET A 86 8.14 -1.74 9.89
N MET A 87 7.59 -2.01 8.70
CA MET A 87 6.29 -2.67 8.56
C MET A 87 6.22 -4.04 9.26
N PRO A 88 7.10 -5.03 8.95
CA PRO A 88 7.09 -6.32 9.64
C PRO A 88 7.56 -6.18 11.10
N LEU A 89 8.53 -5.31 11.40
CA LEU A 89 9.06 -5.17 12.76
C LEU A 89 8.02 -4.57 13.72
N SER A 90 7.22 -3.62 13.26
CA SER A 90 6.17 -2.97 14.07
C SER A 90 4.85 -3.74 14.06
N TYR A 91 4.74 -4.84 13.31
CA TYR A 91 3.49 -5.55 13.02
C TYR A 91 2.35 -4.64 12.54
N SER A 92 2.70 -3.47 11.98
CA SER A 92 1.77 -2.41 11.63
C SER A 92 2.25 -1.69 10.37
N ILE A 93 1.43 -1.78 9.32
CA ILE A 93 1.67 -1.11 8.04
C ILE A 93 1.67 0.41 8.24
N ALA A 94 0.72 0.91 9.03
CA ALA A 94 0.59 2.34 9.33
C ALA A 94 1.85 2.90 10.02
N THR A 95 2.40 2.16 10.99
CA THR A 95 3.61 2.54 11.71
C THR A 95 4.82 2.57 10.77
N GLY A 96 4.97 1.55 9.91
CA GLY A 96 6.05 1.52 8.91
C GLY A 96 5.99 2.68 7.91
N ILE A 97 4.80 2.97 7.38
CA ILE A 97 4.58 4.11 6.46
C ILE A 97 4.85 5.45 7.16
N ALA A 98 4.40 5.63 8.40
CA ALA A 98 4.65 6.83 9.18
C ALA A 98 6.15 7.06 9.38
N CYS A 99 6.92 6.03 9.73
CA CYS A 99 8.38 6.12 9.79
C CYS A 99 8.98 6.54 8.44
N GLY A 100 8.53 5.95 7.32
CA GLY A 100 8.94 6.36 5.97
C GLY A 100 8.73 7.84 5.69
N PHE A 101 7.54 8.36 6.00
CA PHE A 101 7.20 9.77 5.84
C PHE A 101 7.99 10.72 6.75
N ILE A 102 8.47 10.24 7.89
CA ILE A 102 9.37 11.03 8.75
C ILE A 102 10.78 11.05 8.15
N PHE A 103 11.30 9.91 7.71
CA PHE A 103 12.66 9.80 7.18
C PHE A 103 12.85 10.44 5.80
N TYR A 104 11.79 10.55 4.99
CA TYR A 104 11.86 11.17 3.67
C TYR A 104 12.29 12.66 3.69
N PRO A 105 11.60 13.56 4.40
CA PRO A 105 12.04 14.96 4.51
C PRO A 105 13.38 15.12 5.23
N ILE A 106 13.72 14.23 6.18
CA ILE A 106 15.03 14.24 6.86
C ILE A 106 16.15 13.95 5.86
N THR A 107 16.01 12.90 5.05
CA THR A 107 17.05 12.51 4.08
C THR A 107 17.16 13.51 2.92
N MET A 108 16.05 14.11 2.49
CA MET A 108 16.05 15.23 1.55
C MET A 108 16.74 16.49 2.11
N LEU A 109 16.61 16.75 3.42
CA LEU A 109 17.29 17.85 4.09
C LEU A 109 18.81 17.62 4.16
N ILE A 110 19.23 16.38 4.43
CA ILE A 110 20.65 15.98 4.43
C ILE A 110 21.26 16.05 3.01
N SER A 111 20.52 15.63 1.98
CA SER A 111 20.93 15.73 0.57
C SER A 111 20.93 17.16 0.01
N LYS A 112 20.67 18.19 0.85
CA LYS A 112 20.53 19.61 0.47
C LYS A 112 19.42 19.90 -0.54
N LYS A 113 18.53 18.95 -0.85
CA LYS A 113 17.40 19.11 -1.79
C LYS A 113 16.10 19.59 -1.12
N HIS A 114 16.22 20.33 -0.04
CA HIS A 114 15.12 20.92 0.74
C HIS A 114 14.08 21.72 -0.07
N LYS A 115 14.41 22.23 -1.26
CA LYS A 115 13.46 22.95 -2.13
C LYS A 115 12.57 22.05 -3.00
N GLU A 116 12.92 20.78 -3.17
CA GLU A 116 12.11 19.82 -3.94
C GLU A 116 10.97 19.21 -3.10
N VAL A 117 11.05 19.35 -1.78
CA VAL A 117 10.05 18.82 -0.85
C VAL A 117 8.94 19.84 -0.62
N HIS A 118 7.71 19.45 -0.95
CA HIS A 118 6.54 20.28 -0.70
C HIS A 118 6.39 20.55 0.82
N PRO A 119 6.06 21.79 1.27
CA PRO A 119 5.95 22.15 2.69
C PRO A 119 5.04 21.21 3.51
N ILE A 120 4.04 20.62 2.86
CA ILE A 120 3.11 19.64 3.45
C ILE A 120 3.84 18.43 4.04
N MET A 121 4.96 17.98 3.45
CA MET A 121 5.72 16.82 3.93
C MET A 121 6.41 17.11 5.26
N TYR A 122 6.86 18.36 5.46
CA TYR A 122 7.44 18.79 6.74
C TYR A 122 6.37 18.90 7.83
N VAL A 123 5.17 19.40 7.49
CA VAL A 123 4.04 19.42 8.42
C VAL A 123 3.65 17.99 8.82
N LEU A 124 3.58 17.08 7.84
CA LEU A 124 3.22 15.68 8.05
C LEU A 124 4.27 14.96 8.91
N MET A 125 5.55 15.24 8.72
CA MET A 125 6.64 14.75 9.58
C MET A 125 6.42 15.16 11.04
N VAL A 126 6.15 16.45 11.30
CA VAL A 126 5.92 16.94 12.66
C VAL A 126 4.67 16.29 13.27
N LEU A 127 3.60 16.13 12.49
CA LEU A 127 2.38 15.47 12.93
C LEU A 127 2.62 14.00 13.31
N PHE A 128 3.35 13.23 12.49
CA PHE A 128 3.65 11.83 12.80
C PHE A 128 4.59 11.69 14.01
N ILE A 129 5.56 12.59 14.18
CA ILE A 129 6.40 12.62 15.38
C ILE A 129 5.54 12.87 16.62
N LEU A 130 4.63 13.84 16.58
CA LEU A 130 3.68 14.11 17.67
C LEU A 130 2.79 12.90 17.95
N TYR A 131 2.29 12.24 16.90
CA TYR A 131 1.50 11.02 17.02
C TYR A 131 2.26 9.91 17.75
N PHE A 132 3.51 9.63 17.38
CA PHE A 132 4.33 8.63 18.06
C PHE A 132 4.59 8.99 19.53
N ILE A 133 4.85 10.26 19.83
CA ILE A 133 5.11 10.70 21.21
C ILE A 133 3.85 10.65 22.07
N PHE A 134 2.67 11.01 21.54
CA PHE A 134 1.42 11.04 22.31
C PHE A 134 0.71 9.68 22.41
N VAL A 135 0.82 8.84 21.39
CA VAL A 135 0.11 7.54 21.33
C VAL A 135 0.98 6.40 21.85
N HIS A 136 2.31 6.55 21.83
CA HIS A 136 3.26 5.55 22.30
C HIS A 136 4.04 5.98 23.57
N GLY A 137 3.66 7.12 24.16
CA GLY A 137 4.19 7.65 25.43
C GLY A 137 3.23 7.45 26.60
#